data_AF-A0A2E9D3X9-F1
#
_entry.id   AF-A0A2E9D3X9-F1
#
_cell.length_a   1.000
_cell.length_b   1.000
_cell.length_c   1.000
_cell.angle_alpha   90.00
_cell.angle_beta   90.00
_cell.angle_gamma   90.00
#
_symmetry.space_group_name_H-M   'P 1'
#
loop_
_entity.id
_entity.type
_entity.pdbx_description
1 polymer ?
#
loop_
_entity_poly.entity_id
_entity_poly.type
_entity_poly.pdbx_seq_one_letter_code
_entity_poly.pdbx_strand_id
1 'polypeptide(L)'
;MTNCYNKIYKKELLISNNIYFQDLPLHEDVTFTFKALYLANKIVSVPEARYFYRHNLNSITQIAEKQSEPGDAVFKMIKKLRAECSALNVPYEWVMAAERLIESHLIWVIENVKPEKIAAYLDRALEAAEYLPKSVFKNMAVTPSKATLGEGVYNYYLTQKQFAPQSN
;
A
#
# COMPACT_ATOMS: atom_id res chain seq x y z
N MET A 1 -2.06 3.17 -9.47
CA MET A 1 -1.12 2.53 -10.43
C MET A 1 -0.93 1.02 -10.16
N THR A 2 -1.45 0.51 -9.05
CA THR A 2 -1.18 -0.83 -8.47
C THR A 2 -1.98 -1.98 -9.06
N ASN A 3 -3.13 -1.72 -9.66
CA ASN A 3 -4.02 -2.79 -10.11
C ASN A 3 -3.35 -3.58 -11.24
N CYS A 4 -3.23 -4.91 -11.09
CA CYS A 4 -2.56 -5.74 -12.09
C CYS A 4 -3.45 -6.02 -13.31
N TYR A 5 -4.78 -6.07 -13.10
CA TYR A 5 -5.75 -6.50 -14.11
C TYR A 5 -6.01 -5.51 -15.25
N ASN A 6 -5.49 -4.27 -15.16
CA ASN A 6 -5.62 -3.26 -16.21
C ASN A 6 -4.35 -3.12 -17.06
N LYS A 7 -3.47 -4.12 -17.03
CA LYS A 7 -2.20 -4.15 -17.77
C LYS A 7 -2.06 -5.46 -18.53
N ILE A 8 -1.32 -5.40 -19.62
CA ILE A 8 -0.90 -6.58 -20.38
C ILE A 8 0.58 -6.79 -20.10
N TYR A 9 0.92 -7.99 -19.65
CA TYR A 9 2.30 -8.37 -19.34
C TYR A 9 2.83 -9.33 -20.38
N LYS A 10 4.09 -9.16 -20.77
CA LYS A 10 4.79 -10.15 -21.59
C LYS A 10 4.98 -11.42 -20.75
N LYS A 11 4.55 -12.57 -21.26
CA LYS A 11 4.62 -13.84 -20.53
C LYS A 11 6.05 -14.16 -20.09
N GLU A 12 7.02 -13.96 -20.99
CA GLU A 12 8.43 -14.26 -20.71
C GLU A 12 8.98 -13.39 -19.60
N LEU A 13 8.56 -12.11 -19.50
CA LEU A 13 8.94 -11.21 -18.41
C LEU A 13 8.57 -11.80 -17.05
N LEU A 14 7.36 -12.37 -16.93
CA LEU A 14 6.87 -12.93 -15.68
C LEU A 14 7.61 -14.23 -15.34
N ILE A 15 7.74 -15.14 -16.30
CA ILE A 15 8.35 -16.47 -16.07
C ILE A 15 9.85 -16.35 -15.79
N SER A 16 10.60 -15.58 -16.59
CA SER A 16 12.06 -15.49 -16.42
C SER A 16 12.48 -14.81 -15.12
N ASN A 17 11.60 -13.96 -14.56
CA ASN A 17 11.86 -13.23 -13.32
C ASN A 17 11.09 -13.80 -12.12
N ASN A 18 10.46 -14.97 -12.26
CA ASN A 18 9.68 -15.62 -11.20
C ASN A 18 8.63 -14.69 -10.55
N ILE A 19 7.90 -13.94 -11.38
CA ILE A 19 6.87 -13.01 -10.93
C ILE A 19 5.54 -13.75 -10.84
N TYR A 20 5.12 -14.04 -9.62
CA TYR A 20 3.86 -14.70 -9.30
C TYR A 20 3.12 -13.90 -8.22
N PHE A 21 1.80 -14.07 -8.15
CA PHE A 21 1.04 -13.55 -7.02
C PHE A 21 1.53 -14.20 -5.73
N GLN A 22 1.79 -13.37 -4.72
CA GLN A 22 2.17 -13.84 -3.40
C GLN A 22 0.94 -14.39 -2.68
N ASP A 23 1.17 -15.31 -1.75
CA ASP A 23 0.11 -15.82 -0.87
C ASP A 23 -0.25 -14.76 0.18
N LEU A 24 -1.02 -13.78 -0.28
CA LEU A 24 -1.61 -12.72 0.53
C LEU A 24 -3.13 -12.76 0.34
N PRO A 25 -3.90 -12.58 1.42
CA PRO A 25 -5.35 -12.60 1.33
C PRO A 25 -5.93 -11.40 0.55
N LEU A 26 -5.22 -10.26 0.56
CA LEU A 26 -5.55 -9.03 -0.16
C LEU A 26 -4.25 -8.27 -0.50
N HIS A 27 -4.32 -7.39 -1.50
CA HIS A 27 -3.23 -6.52 -1.96
C HIS A 27 -2.01 -7.25 -2.54
N GLU A 28 -2.19 -8.50 -2.97
CA GLU A 28 -1.19 -9.28 -3.69
C GLU A 28 -0.75 -8.60 -5.01
N ASP A 29 -1.69 -7.87 -5.62
CA ASP A 29 -1.50 -7.14 -6.88
C ASP A 29 -0.49 -5.99 -6.76
N VAL A 30 -0.34 -5.38 -5.58
CA VAL A 30 0.63 -4.31 -5.31
C VAL A 30 2.04 -4.84 -5.50
N THR A 31 2.39 -5.94 -4.82
CA THR A 31 3.74 -6.53 -4.90
C THR A 31 4.03 -7.10 -6.29
N PHE A 32 3.04 -7.76 -6.90
CA PHE A 32 3.14 -8.27 -8.26
C PHE A 32 3.41 -7.15 -9.27
N THR A 33 2.60 -6.09 -9.24
CA THR A 33 2.70 -4.97 -10.18
C THR A 33 4.00 -4.20 -9.98
N PHE A 34 4.45 -3.99 -8.75
CA PHE A 34 5.73 -3.35 -8.47
C PHE A 34 6.89 -4.10 -9.13
N LYS A 35 7.01 -5.42 -8.89
CA LYS A 35 8.06 -6.26 -9.51
C LYS A 35 7.98 -6.25 -11.03
N ALA A 36 6.77 -6.43 -11.57
CA ALA A 36 6.56 -6.47 -13.01
C ALA A 36 6.92 -5.16 -13.71
N LEU A 37 6.62 -4.01 -13.08
CA LEU A 37 7.01 -2.71 -13.63
C LEU A 37 8.52 -2.45 -13.49
N TYR A 38 9.11 -2.79 -12.34
CA TYR A 38 10.54 -2.58 -12.11
C TYR A 38 11.42 -3.40 -13.06
N LEU A 39 11.08 -4.66 -13.28
CA LEU A 39 11.87 -5.58 -14.11
C LEU A 39 11.57 -5.45 -15.62
N ALA A 40 10.58 -4.66 -16.00
CA ALA A 40 10.25 -4.44 -17.39
C ALA A 40 11.29 -3.54 -18.07
N ASN A 41 11.93 -4.03 -19.14
CA ASN A 41 12.84 -3.21 -19.94
C ASN A 41 12.15 -2.08 -20.70
N LYS A 42 10.84 -2.22 -20.96
CA LYS A 42 10.02 -1.23 -21.66
C LYS A 42 8.60 -1.26 -21.14
N ILE A 43 8.06 -0.08 -20.85
CA ILE A 43 6.67 0.15 -20.49
C ILE A 43 6.07 1.06 -21.55
N VAL A 44 4.88 0.71 -22.06
CA VAL A 44 4.14 1.51 -23.04
C VAL A 44 2.78 1.83 -22.46
N SER A 45 2.41 3.12 -22.47
CA SER A 45 1.05 3.55 -22.19
C SER A 45 0.26 3.59 -23.51
N VAL A 46 -0.96 3.07 -23.46
CA VAL A 46 -1.93 3.19 -24.56
C VAL A 46 -3.06 4.08 -24.05
N PRO A 47 -2.97 5.41 -24.26
CA PRO A 47 -4.07 6.31 -23.88
C PRO A 47 -5.33 5.91 -24.64
N GLU A 48 -6.50 6.21 -24.05
CA GLU A 48 -7.82 5.96 -24.66
C GLU A 48 -8.19 4.48 -24.92
N ALA A 49 -7.41 3.54 -24.38
CA ALA A 49 -7.79 2.13 -24.38
C ALA A 49 -9.09 1.90 -23.61
N ARG A 50 -10.09 1.31 -24.28
CA ARG A 50 -11.37 0.94 -23.65
C ARG A 50 -11.25 -0.41 -22.98
N TYR A 51 -11.36 -0.43 -21.65
CA TYR A 51 -11.41 -1.66 -20.86
C TYR A 51 -12.86 -2.03 -20.55
N PHE A 52 -13.21 -3.30 -20.73
CA PHE A 52 -14.49 -3.84 -20.28
C PHE A 52 -14.31 -4.42 -18.87
N TYR A 53 -14.78 -3.70 -17.86
CA TYR A 53 -14.79 -4.20 -16.49
C TYR A 53 -16.00 -5.13 -16.30
N ARG A 54 -15.75 -6.36 -15.86
CA ARG A 54 -16.82 -7.28 -15.42
C ARG A 54 -17.04 -7.10 -13.93
N HIS A 55 -18.21 -6.61 -13.56
CA HIS A 55 -18.62 -6.51 -12.16
C HIS A 55 -19.39 -7.78 -11.77
N ASN A 56 -18.86 -8.53 -10.82
CA ASN A 56 -19.59 -9.62 -10.16
C ASN A 56 -20.00 -9.13 -8.77
N LEU A 57 -21.31 -9.05 -8.50
CA LEU A 57 -21.85 -8.61 -7.21
C LEU A 57 -21.54 -9.60 -6.07
N ASN A 58 -21.20 -10.84 -6.40
CA ASN A 58 -20.79 -11.87 -5.44
C ASN A 58 -19.26 -12.07 -5.45
N SER A 59 -18.46 -11.08 -5.89
CA SER A 59 -17.01 -11.25 -5.89
C SER A 59 -16.49 -11.43 -4.46
N ILE A 60 -15.47 -12.27 -4.34
CA ILE A 60 -14.76 -12.51 -3.06
C ILE A 60 -14.24 -11.18 -2.50
N THR A 61 -13.82 -10.24 -3.35
CA THR A 61 -13.35 -8.91 -2.95
C THR A 61 -14.40 -8.14 -2.14
N GLN A 62 -15.68 -8.16 -2.57
CA GLN A 62 -16.76 -7.47 -1.85
C GLN A 62 -17.16 -8.17 -0.53
N ILE A 63 -16.93 -9.49 -0.45
CA ILE A 63 -17.28 -10.31 0.70
C ILE A 63 -16.16 -10.25 1.76
N ALA A 64 -14.90 -10.34 1.33
CA ALA A 64 -13.71 -10.31 2.17
C ALA A 64 -13.49 -8.93 2.80
N GLU A 65 -13.71 -7.83 2.07
CA GLU A 65 -13.65 -6.45 2.62
C GLU A 65 -14.62 -6.23 3.79
N LYS A 66 -15.75 -6.94 3.82
CA LYS A 66 -16.71 -6.88 4.94
C LYS A 66 -16.28 -7.72 6.16
N GLN A 67 -15.37 -8.68 5.99
CA GLN A 67 -15.04 -9.68 7.01
C GLN A 67 -13.64 -9.51 7.61
N SER A 68 -12.68 -8.90 6.90
CA SER A 68 -11.33 -8.66 7.41
C SER A 68 -11.20 -7.29 8.06
N GLU A 69 -10.48 -7.22 9.18
CA GLU A 69 -10.02 -5.96 9.74
C GLU A 69 -9.09 -5.24 8.73
N PRO A 70 -9.36 -3.97 8.35
CA PRO A 70 -8.74 -3.31 7.20
C PRO A 70 -7.20 -3.30 7.17
N GLY A 71 -6.53 -3.44 8.31
CA GLY A 71 -5.08 -3.21 8.41
C GLY A 71 -4.20 -4.44 8.27
N ASP A 72 -4.69 -5.63 8.61
CA ASP A 72 -3.83 -6.82 8.70
C ASP A 72 -3.20 -7.18 7.35
N ALA A 73 -4.00 -7.15 6.29
CA ALA A 73 -3.53 -7.42 4.95
C ALA A 73 -2.58 -6.32 4.45
N VAL A 74 -2.86 -5.06 4.79
CA VAL A 74 -1.99 -3.92 4.44
C VAL A 74 -0.63 -4.04 5.10
N PHE A 75 -0.54 -4.39 6.38
CA PHE A 75 0.75 -4.55 7.06
C PHE A 75 1.56 -5.74 6.51
N LYS A 76 0.89 -6.84 6.15
CA LYS A 76 1.55 -7.96 5.45
C LYS A 76 2.07 -7.51 4.08
N MET A 77 1.28 -6.74 3.33
CA MET A 77 1.69 -6.18 2.04
C MET A 77 2.90 -5.26 2.18
N ILE A 78 2.93 -4.36 3.18
CA ILE A 78 4.06 -3.46 3.43
C ILE A 78 5.34 -4.26 3.70
N LYS A 79 5.30 -5.22 4.62
CA LYS A 79 6.46 -6.07 4.95
C LYS A 79 6.98 -6.81 3.71
N LYS A 80 6.08 -7.31 2.86
CA LYS A 80 6.44 -7.97 1.60
C LYS A 80 7.04 -7.02 0.57
N LEU A 81 6.42 -5.86 0.35
CA LEU A 81 6.92 -4.87 -0.60
C LEU A 81 8.34 -4.42 -0.23
N ARG A 82 8.62 -4.20 1.06
CA ARG A 82 9.96 -3.86 1.53
C ARG A 82 10.97 -4.98 1.32
N ALA A 83 10.62 -6.21 1.68
CA ALA A 83 11.47 -7.37 1.41
C ALA A 83 11.81 -7.49 -0.07
N GLU A 84 10.86 -7.21 -0.97
CA GLU A 84 11.10 -7.20 -2.42
C GLU A 84 12.01 -6.05 -2.86
N CYS A 85 11.82 -4.83 -2.36
CA CYS A 85 12.71 -3.70 -2.63
C CYS A 85 14.16 -4.01 -2.21
N SER A 86 14.35 -4.61 -1.04
CA SER A 86 15.67 -5.03 -0.55
C SER A 86 16.26 -6.16 -1.40
N ALA A 87 15.48 -7.19 -1.71
CA ALA A 87 15.95 -8.34 -2.49
C ALA A 87 16.35 -7.96 -3.93
N LEU A 88 15.64 -6.99 -4.53
CA LEU A 88 15.91 -6.49 -5.87
C LEU A 88 16.98 -5.38 -5.91
N ASN A 89 17.44 -4.91 -4.74
CA ASN A 89 18.35 -3.78 -4.61
C ASN A 89 17.92 -2.58 -5.49
N VAL A 90 16.65 -2.20 -5.36
CA VAL A 90 16.05 -1.21 -6.26
C VAL A 90 16.68 0.19 -6.07
N PRO A 91 16.82 0.99 -7.14
CA PRO A 91 17.27 2.37 -7.04
C PRO A 91 16.37 3.24 -6.15
N TYR A 92 16.91 4.35 -5.67
CA TYR A 92 16.22 5.26 -4.76
C TYR A 92 14.84 5.72 -5.29
N GLU A 93 14.71 5.98 -6.59
CA GLU A 93 13.44 6.40 -7.20
C GLU A 93 12.34 5.34 -7.04
N TRP A 94 12.73 4.06 -7.08
CA TRP A 94 11.83 2.93 -6.88
C TRP A 94 11.51 2.67 -5.41
N VAL A 95 12.46 2.95 -4.51
CA VAL A 95 12.17 3.02 -3.07
C VAL A 95 11.11 4.08 -2.82
N MET A 96 11.29 5.29 -3.35
CA MET A 96 10.32 6.38 -3.22
C MET A 96 8.95 6.03 -3.82
N ALA A 97 8.92 5.31 -4.95
CA ALA A 97 7.67 4.81 -5.53
C ALA A 97 6.96 3.82 -4.60
N ALA A 98 7.71 2.88 -3.99
CA ALA A 98 7.17 1.95 -3.00
C ALA A 98 6.63 2.69 -1.77
N GLU A 99 7.36 3.68 -1.25
CA GLU A 99 6.94 4.46 -0.08
C GLU A 99 5.65 5.25 -0.34
N ARG A 100 5.47 5.82 -1.54
CA ARG A 100 4.19 6.46 -1.92
C ARG A 100 3.03 5.47 -1.96
N LEU A 101 3.27 4.22 -2.36
CA LEU A 101 2.26 3.17 -2.34
C LEU A 101 1.91 2.80 -0.89
N ILE A 102 2.90 2.63 -0.03
CA ILE A 102 2.73 2.35 1.41
C ILE A 102 1.88 3.47 2.04
N GLU A 103 2.27 4.72 1.84
CA GLU A 103 1.57 5.90 2.34
C GLU A 103 0.10 5.93 1.93
N SER A 104 -0.19 5.66 0.66
CA SER A 104 -1.56 5.62 0.13
C SER A 104 -2.43 4.56 0.84
N HIS A 105 -1.87 3.38 1.11
CA HIS A 105 -2.62 2.30 1.79
C HIS A 105 -2.75 2.57 3.30
N LEU A 106 -1.75 3.18 3.94
CA LEU A 106 -1.85 3.58 5.34
C LEU A 106 -2.94 4.64 5.54
N ILE A 107 -3.06 5.62 4.63
CA ILE A 107 -4.14 6.60 4.65
C ILE A 107 -5.50 5.89 4.55
N TRP A 108 -5.67 4.97 3.59
CA TRP A 108 -6.90 4.20 3.44
C TRP A 108 -7.27 3.42 4.71
N VAL A 109 -6.29 2.77 5.36
CA VAL A 109 -6.52 2.06 6.63
C VAL A 109 -7.04 3.00 7.70
N ILE A 110 -6.43 4.17 7.88
CA ILE A 110 -6.82 5.16 8.89
C ILE A 110 -8.22 5.75 8.61
N GLU A 111 -8.57 5.95 7.35
CA GLU A 111 -9.90 6.41 6.95
C GLU A 111 -10.98 5.38 7.29
N ASN A 112 -10.68 4.09 7.14
CA ASN A 112 -11.67 3.00 7.24
C ASN A 112 -11.69 2.26 8.59
N VAL A 113 -10.66 2.42 9.43
CA VAL A 113 -10.62 1.82 10.77
C VAL A 113 -11.47 2.62 11.76
N LYS A 114 -12.05 1.94 12.76
CA LYS A 114 -12.79 2.59 13.85
C LYS A 114 -11.86 3.43 14.74
N PRO A 115 -12.30 4.58 15.27
CA PRO A 115 -11.46 5.49 16.06
C PRO A 115 -10.70 4.80 17.20
N GLU A 116 -11.36 3.90 17.94
CA GLU A 116 -10.79 3.19 19.09
C GLU A 116 -9.63 2.25 18.74
N LYS A 117 -9.44 1.90 17.46
CA LYS A 117 -8.35 1.04 17.00
C LYS A 117 -7.21 1.78 16.32
N ILE A 118 -7.35 3.08 16.05
CA ILE A 118 -6.36 3.87 15.29
C ILE A 118 -4.96 3.79 15.92
N ALA A 119 -4.84 3.93 17.25
CA ALA A 119 -3.54 3.89 17.93
C ALA A 119 -2.83 2.54 17.72
N ALA A 120 -3.52 1.42 17.98
CA ALA A 120 -2.96 0.08 17.78
C ALA A 120 -2.55 -0.19 16.32
N TYR A 121 -3.26 0.41 15.37
CA TYR A 121 -2.92 0.31 13.95
C TYR A 121 -1.69 1.14 13.58
N LEU A 122 -1.52 2.32 14.17
CA LEU A 122 -0.35 3.15 13.94
C LEU A 122 0.92 2.51 14.51
N ASP A 123 0.84 1.85 15.67
CA ASP A 123 1.97 1.11 16.22
C ASP A 123 2.39 -0.05 15.31
N ARG A 124 1.43 -0.78 14.76
CA ARG A 124 1.70 -1.87 13.79
C ARG A 124 2.18 -1.34 12.45
N ALA A 125 1.67 -0.19 12.01
CA ALA A 125 2.14 0.49 10.82
C ALA A 125 3.61 0.91 11.00
N LEU A 126 3.97 1.47 12.17
CA LEU A 126 5.34 1.82 12.50
C LEU A 126 6.24 0.59 12.55
N GLU A 127 5.78 -0.52 13.13
CA GLU A 127 6.54 -1.78 13.13
C GLU A 127 6.78 -2.30 11.69
N ALA A 128 5.78 -2.20 10.82
CA ALA A 128 5.86 -2.69 9.45
C ALA A 128 6.62 -1.77 8.50
N ALA A 129 6.48 -0.45 8.66
CA ALA A 129 7.01 0.58 7.78
C ALA A 129 8.22 1.31 8.36
N GLU A 130 8.65 0.99 9.58
CA GLU A 130 9.77 1.61 10.33
C GLU A 130 9.65 3.13 10.58
N TYR A 131 8.67 3.79 9.97
CA TYR A 131 8.34 5.19 10.12
C TYR A 131 6.86 5.42 9.78
N LEU A 132 6.32 6.57 10.18
CA LEU A 132 4.96 6.98 9.77
C LEU A 132 5.03 8.25 8.89
N PRO A 133 4.41 8.26 7.69
CA PRO A 133 4.31 9.48 6.89
C PRO A 133 3.44 10.54 7.60
N LYS A 134 3.85 11.82 7.55
CA LYS A 134 3.06 12.93 8.14
C LYS A 134 1.64 13.04 7.56
N SER A 135 1.49 12.68 6.30
CA SER A 135 0.21 12.68 5.58
C SER A 135 -0.82 11.73 6.17
N VAL A 136 -0.40 10.62 6.80
CA VAL A 136 -1.29 9.68 7.49
C VAL A 136 -2.08 10.41 8.58
N PHE A 137 -1.45 11.35 9.29
CA PHE A 137 -2.08 12.14 10.34
C PHE A 137 -2.90 13.32 9.80
N LYS A 138 -2.43 13.99 8.73
CA LYS A 138 -3.17 15.09 8.10
C LYS A 138 -4.54 14.65 7.60
N ASN A 139 -4.65 13.42 7.12
CA ASN A 139 -5.91 12.86 6.59
C ASN A 139 -6.83 12.26 7.68
N MET A 140 -6.49 12.36 8.97
CA MET A 140 -7.36 11.92 10.07
C MET A 140 -8.57 12.84 10.31
N ALA A 141 -8.70 13.95 9.58
CA ALA A 141 -9.74 14.97 9.76
C ALA A 141 -11.15 14.57 9.24
N VAL A 142 -11.44 13.27 9.08
CA VAL A 142 -12.72 12.79 8.52
C VAL A 142 -13.89 12.95 9.51
N THR A 143 -13.61 12.87 10.81
CA THR A 143 -14.61 13.06 11.88
C THR A 143 -14.00 13.82 13.06
N PRO A 144 -14.80 14.51 13.89
CA PRO A 144 -14.27 15.22 15.06
C PRO A 144 -13.48 14.31 16.01
N SER A 145 -13.94 13.09 16.25
CA SER A 145 -13.26 12.12 17.10
C SER A 145 -11.91 11.67 16.52
N LYS A 146 -11.85 11.40 15.21
CA LYS A 146 -10.58 11.08 14.53
C LYS A 146 -9.64 12.28 14.46
N ALA A 147 -10.16 13.51 14.34
CA ALA A 147 -9.35 14.73 14.33
C ALA A 147 -8.65 14.94 15.69
N THR A 148 -9.39 14.88 16.80
CA THR A 148 -8.82 15.01 18.15
C THR A 148 -7.83 13.89 18.45
N LEU A 149 -8.15 12.65 18.09
CA LEU A 149 -7.23 11.53 18.27
C LEU A 149 -5.98 11.69 17.39
N GLY A 150 -6.15 12.10 16.14
CA GLY A 150 -5.07 12.31 15.18
C GLY A 150 -4.08 13.36 15.64
N GLU A 151 -4.54 14.47 16.22
CA GLU A 151 -3.68 15.50 16.80
C GLU A 151 -2.87 14.97 18.00
N GLY A 152 -3.53 14.26 18.92
CA GLY A 152 -2.85 13.66 20.09
C GLY A 152 -1.78 12.65 19.68
N VAL A 153 -2.10 11.77 18.73
CA VAL A 153 -1.18 10.73 18.26
C VAL A 153 -0.06 11.32 17.39
N TYR A 154 -0.36 12.32 16.56
CA TYR A 154 0.68 13.06 15.80
C TYR A 154 1.69 13.70 16.74
N ASN A 155 1.22 14.37 17.79
CA ASN A 155 2.09 15.00 18.79
C ASN A 155 2.95 13.96 19.52
N TYR A 156 2.39 12.80 19.85
CA TYR A 156 3.15 11.68 20.43
C TYR A 156 4.30 11.25 19.51
N TYR A 157 4.03 10.91 18.24
CA TYR A 157 5.09 10.50 17.31
C TYR A 157 6.10 11.60 16.98
N LEU A 158 5.67 12.87 17.03
CA LEU A 158 6.55 14.02 16.89
C LEU A 158 7.58 14.13 18.01
N THR A 159 7.18 13.84 19.25
CA THR A 159 8.15 13.78 20.37
C THR A 159 9.17 12.66 20.20
N GLN A 160 8.77 11.55 19.57
CA GLN A 160 9.63 10.39 19.32
C GLN A 160 10.48 10.50 18.04
N LYS A 161 10.28 11.54 17.21
CA LYS A 161 10.93 11.73 15.89
C LYS A 161 10.72 10.57 14.91
N GLN A 162 9.56 9.91 14.95
CA GLN A 162 9.26 8.70 14.15
C GLN A 162 8.59 9.04 12.80
N PHE A 163 9.22 9.90 11.99
CA PHE A 163 8.71 10.28 10.67
C PHE A 163 9.70 9.95 9.55
N ALA A 164 9.16 9.76 8.34
CA ALA A 164 9.98 9.67 7.14
C ALA A 164 10.91 10.89 7.02
N PRO A 165 12.16 10.71 6.54
CA PRO A 165 12.96 11.86 6.13
C PRO A 165 12.15 12.66 5.11
N GLN A 166 12.04 13.98 5.33
CA GLN A 166 11.35 14.84 4.36
C GLN A 166 12.08 14.70 3.03
N SER A 167 11.36 14.26 2.00
CA SER A 167 11.83 14.30 0.64
C SER A 167 12.13 15.76 0.29
N ASN A 168 13.42 16.08 0.16
CA ASN A 168 13.90 17.35 -0.40
C ASN A 168 13.44 17.50 -1.85
#